data_AF-A0A096GMU2-F1
#
_entry.id   AF-A0A096GMU2-F1
#
_cell.length_a   1.000
_cell.length_b   1.000
_cell.length_c   1.000
_cell.angle_alpha   90.00
_cell.angle_beta   90.00
_cell.angle_gamma   90.00
#
_symmetry.space_group_name_H-M   'P 1'
#
loop_
_entity.id
_entity.type
_entity.pdbx_description
1 polymer ?
#
loop_
_entity_poly.entity_id
_entity_poly.type
_entity_poly.pdbx_seq_one_letter_code
_entity_poly.pdbx_strand_id
1 'polypeptide(L)'
;MSHSSSDSFPPLTRRHWLQHSGAVLGALPVIPLLGCAAPAAQSVRSGGQAAAPWLSGGTKAITAAVRGINPFAGAGLAGSCRLSCEATIGPCHTLSPERMDISDGWNGLPLHMQIRVVNERCEPVAGTIVEIWHTNHTGGYSGQIHRMCNNDAADVNKQFFRGYQRTDGNGVARFDSCYPGWYRGRAVHVHFRILQGSYDPADSAASWLTSQLLFSDALNSEIFAQAPLYKDKGQPDTRLDVDNVVGQEPDKTPYVFDVQNLAGVMLASKTVVVRSDSADKLCQVKGSMPPGGPGGPGGPGRPGGMRPPRPGMMPPPPPGT
;
A
#
# COMPACT_ATOMS: atom_id res chain seq x y z
N MET A 1 60.36 41.41 -0.66
CA MET A 1 60.37 40.83 -2.03
C MET A 1 59.08 40.01 -2.15
N SER A 2 57.98 40.65 -2.60
CA SER A 2 57.44 40.59 -3.98
C SER A 2 56.89 39.21 -4.35
N HIS A 3 55.66 38.99 -4.82
CA HIS A 3 54.42 39.77 -4.95
C HIS A 3 53.31 38.73 -5.24
N SER A 4 52.08 39.04 -4.83
CA SER A 4 50.84 38.34 -5.23
C SER A 4 50.39 38.83 -6.61
N SER A 5 49.80 37.98 -7.46
CA SER A 5 48.99 38.43 -8.60
C SER A 5 47.98 37.36 -9.02
N SER A 6 46.71 37.71 -8.84
CA SER A 6 45.51 37.11 -9.44
C SER A 6 45.11 37.98 -10.64
N ASP A 7 44.95 37.38 -11.83
CA ASP A 7 44.45 38.10 -13.00
C ASP A 7 43.00 37.71 -13.33
N SER A 8 42.15 38.73 -13.32
CA SER A 8 40.78 38.77 -13.85
C SER A 8 40.83 39.41 -15.24
N PHE A 9 40.05 38.89 -16.20
CA PHE A 9 39.83 39.57 -17.49
C PHE A 9 38.35 39.98 -17.71
N PRO A 10 38.09 41.12 -18.40
CA PRO A 10 36.82 41.87 -18.37
C PRO A 10 35.90 41.56 -19.59
N PRO A 11 34.68 42.16 -19.69
CA PRO A 11 33.64 41.73 -20.61
C PRO A 11 33.74 42.39 -22.00
N LEU A 12 33.26 41.71 -23.04
CA LEU A 12 33.20 42.23 -24.40
C LEU A 12 31.84 42.85 -24.72
N THR A 13 31.88 44.13 -25.13
CA THR A 13 30.75 44.97 -25.54
C THR A 13 30.56 44.98 -27.06
N ARG A 14 29.33 45.36 -27.45
CA ARG A 14 28.71 45.35 -28.78
C ARG A 14 28.95 46.69 -29.51
N ARG A 15 29.32 46.66 -30.80
CA ARG A 15 29.13 47.67 -31.90
C ARG A 15 30.23 47.44 -32.96
N HIS A 16 30.11 47.67 -34.27
CA HIS A 16 29.10 48.02 -35.28
C HIS A 16 29.85 48.09 -36.65
N TRP A 17 29.13 48.28 -37.77
CA TRP A 17 29.56 48.87 -39.08
C TRP A 17 30.33 47.96 -40.07
N LEU A 18 30.16 47.96 -41.41
CA LEU A 18 29.52 48.80 -42.45
C LEU A 18 29.20 47.88 -43.67
N GLN A 19 27.99 47.95 -44.26
CA GLN A 19 27.67 48.55 -45.58
C GLN A 19 28.64 48.24 -46.74
N HIS A 20 28.12 47.65 -47.83
CA HIS A 20 28.25 48.19 -49.19
C HIS A 20 27.10 47.72 -50.10
N SER A 21 26.72 48.65 -50.98
CA SER A 21 25.54 48.71 -51.84
C SER A 21 25.80 48.12 -53.24
N GLY A 22 24.75 47.72 -53.96
CA GLY A 22 24.81 47.55 -55.41
C GLY A 22 23.63 46.79 -56.00
N ALA A 23 22.72 47.49 -56.69
CA ALA A 23 21.48 46.99 -57.27
C ALA A 23 21.65 46.49 -58.72
N VAL A 24 20.91 45.45 -59.11
CA VAL A 24 20.44 45.23 -60.49
C VAL A 24 19.03 44.60 -60.48
N LEU A 25 18.14 45.19 -61.27
CA LEU A 25 16.73 44.87 -61.50
C LEU A 25 16.51 43.55 -62.27
N GLY A 26 15.43 42.83 -61.95
CA GLY A 26 14.93 41.70 -62.76
C GLY A 26 13.55 41.20 -62.31
N ALA A 27 12.52 41.63 -63.05
CA ALA A 27 11.13 41.17 -63.24
C ALA A 27 10.44 40.11 -62.33
N LEU A 28 9.16 40.43 -62.04
CA LEU A 28 8.08 39.76 -61.28
C LEU A 28 7.67 38.34 -61.79
N PRO A 29 7.00 37.50 -60.98
CA PRO A 29 5.54 37.62 -60.79
C PRO A 29 5.07 37.56 -59.32
N VAL A 30 3.97 38.28 -59.09
CA VAL A 30 3.19 38.38 -57.85
C VAL A 30 2.58 37.02 -57.49
N ILE A 31 2.97 36.46 -56.34
CA ILE A 31 2.29 35.33 -55.69
C ILE A 31 1.40 35.91 -54.58
N PRO A 32 0.11 35.54 -54.47
CA PRO A 32 -0.78 36.07 -53.46
C PRO A 32 -0.30 35.67 -52.05
N LEU A 33 -0.21 36.66 -51.16
CA LEU A 33 -0.01 36.48 -49.73
C LEU A 33 -1.18 35.68 -49.13
N LEU A 34 -1.03 34.36 -49.02
CA LEU A 34 -1.76 33.59 -48.02
C LEU A 34 -1.12 33.89 -46.66
N GLY A 35 -1.93 34.40 -45.75
CA GLY A 35 -1.52 34.79 -44.40
C GLY A 35 -0.76 33.67 -43.69
N CYS A 36 0.29 34.06 -42.97
CA CYS A 36 0.96 33.22 -42.00
C CYS A 36 -0.04 32.85 -40.89
N ALA A 37 -0.78 31.76 -41.06
CA ALA A 37 -1.34 31.05 -39.93
C ALA A 37 -0.15 30.41 -39.20
N ALA A 38 0.12 30.89 -37.99
CA ALA A 38 1.05 30.24 -37.08
C ALA A 38 0.70 28.74 -37.01
N PRO A 39 1.69 27.83 -37.04
CA PRO A 39 1.39 26.42 -36.84
C PRO A 39 0.72 26.30 -35.48
N ALA A 40 -0.55 25.89 -35.49
CA ALA A 40 -1.32 25.61 -34.30
C ALA A 40 -0.48 24.67 -33.45
N ALA A 41 -0.08 25.13 -32.26
CA ALA A 41 0.54 24.29 -31.27
C ALA A 41 -0.41 23.12 -31.02
N GLN A 42 -0.05 21.95 -31.54
CA GLN A 42 -0.73 20.72 -31.22
C GLN A 42 -0.48 20.49 -29.74
N SER A 43 -1.45 20.90 -28.93
CA SER A 43 -1.57 20.46 -27.55
C SER A 43 -1.62 18.95 -27.61
N VAL A 44 -0.47 18.31 -27.32
CA VAL A 44 -0.43 16.89 -27.01
C VAL A 44 -1.27 16.77 -25.75
N ARG A 45 -2.56 16.46 -25.93
CA ARG A 45 -3.39 15.97 -24.86
C ARG A 45 -2.68 14.71 -24.39
N SER A 46 -2.05 14.78 -23.22
CA SER A 46 -1.76 13.61 -22.41
C SER A 46 -3.11 12.97 -22.12
N GLY A 47 -3.53 12.07 -23.02
CA GLY A 47 -4.66 11.19 -22.76
C GLY A 47 -4.29 10.43 -21.50
N GLY A 48 -4.92 10.77 -20.37
CA GLY A 48 -4.85 9.95 -19.18
C GLY A 48 -5.36 8.57 -19.58
N GLN A 49 -4.45 7.62 -19.76
CA GLN A 49 -4.83 6.23 -19.95
C GLN A 49 -5.60 5.83 -18.71
N ALA A 50 -6.85 5.39 -18.88
CA ALA A 50 -7.60 4.80 -17.80
C ALA A 50 -6.77 3.67 -17.19
N ALA A 51 -6.71 3.61 -15.85
CA ALA A 51 -5.99 2.55 -15.16
C ALA A 51 -6.46 1.18 -15.69
N ALA A 52 -5.52 0.29 -15.97
CA ALA A 52 -5.86 -1.04 -16.48
C ALA A 52 -6.76 -1.78 -15.46
N PRO A 53 -7.74 -2.59 -15.91
CA PRO A 53 -8.53 -3.40 -14.99
C PRO A 53 -7.65 -4.29 -14.10
N TRP A 54 -8.06 -4.48 -12.85
CA TRP A 54 -7.34 -5.35 -11.91
C TRP A 54 -7.30 -6.81 -12.39
N LEU A 55 -6.12 -7.41 -12.32
CA LEU A 55 -5.93 -8.81 -12.68
C LEU A 55 -6.47 -9.75 -11.60
N SER A 56 -6.57 -11.03 -11.96
CA SER A 56 -6.67 -12.16 -11.04
C SER A 56 -5.64 -13.22 -11.44
N GLY A 57 -5.54 -14.30 -10.67
CA GLY A 57 -4.54 -15.37 -10.88
C GLY A 57 -3.47 -15.43 -9.81
N GLY A 58 -3.54 -14.55 -8.80
CA GLY A 58 -2.59 -14.49 -7.69
C GLY A 58 -1.19 -14.04 -8.10
N THR A 59 -0.17 -14.44 -7.34
CA THR A 59 1.21 -13.93 -7.46
C THR A 59 1.90 -14.27 -8.78
N LYS A 60 1.36 -15.20 -9.57
CA LYS A 60 1.87 -15.56 -10.91
C LYS A 60 1.94 -14.37 -11.88
N ALA A 61 1.08 -13.36 -11.69
CA ALA A 61 1.09 -12.15 -12.50
C ALA A 61 2.16 -11.13 -12.08
N ILE A 62 2.80 -11.30 -10.92
CA ILE A 62 3.84 -10.40 -10.41
C ILE A 62 5.17 -10.73 -11.10
N THR A 63 5.57 -9.88 -12.04
CA THR A 63 6.80 -10.04 -12.82
C THR A 63 8.02 -9.47 -12.10
N ALA A 64 9.22 -9.84 -12.54
CA ALA A 64 10.46 -9.23 -12.05
C ALA A 64 10.50 -7.70 -12.25
N ALA A 65 9.88 -7.19 -13.32
CA ALA A 65 9.78 -5.75 -13.56
C ALA A 65 8.94 -5.05 -12.47
N VAL A 66 7.82 -5.64 -12.05
CA VAL A 66 7.02 -5.12 -10.93
C VAL A 66 7.82 -5.15 -9.63
N ARG A 67 8.50 -6.27 -9.33
CA ARG A 67 9.33 -6.40 -8.12
C ARG A 67 10.50 -5.40 -8.06
N GLY A 68 11.02 -5.00 -9.22
CA GLY A 68 12.13 -4.07 -9.35
C GLY A 68 11.76 -2.58 -9.19
N ILE A 69 10.47 -2.24 -9.15
CA ILE A 69 10.05 -0.85 -8.96
C ILE A 69 10.39 -0.39 -7.55
N ASN A 70 11.01 0.78 -7.44
CA ASN A 70 11.25 1.46 -6.18
C ASN A 70 10.23 2.60 -6.01
N PRO A 71 9.12 2.39 -5.27
CA PRO A 71 8.11 3.42 -5.05
C PRO A 71 8.59 4.57 -4.15
N PHE A 72 9.78 4.44 -3.55
CA PHE A 72 10.35 5.44 -2.66
C PHE A 72 11.34 6.38 -3.36
N ALA A 73 11.58 6.20 -4.66
CA ALA A 73 12.42 7.08 -5.45
C ALA A 73 11.76 8.47 -5.59
N GLY A 74 12.50 9.54 -5.30
CA GLY A 74 12.00 10.93 -5.43
C GLY A 74 11.06 11.40 -4.31
N ALA A 75 10.53 10.49 -3.48
CA ALA A 75 9.85 10.84 -2.25
C ALA A 75 10.89 11.19 -1.17
N GLY A 76 11.27 12.46 -1.11
CA GLY A 76 12.01 12.98 0.03
C GLY A 76 11.24 12.69 1.32
N LEU A 77 11.94 12.33 2.39
CA LEU A 77 11.33 12.15 3.72
C LEU A 77 10.97 13.49 4.41
N ALA A 78 11.04 14.59 3.65
CA ALA A 78 10.88 15.95 4.13
C ALA A 78 9.39 16.28 4.32
N GLY A 79 8.93 16.26 5.57
CA GLY A 79 7.58 16.69 5.94
C GLY A 79 7.11 16.29 7.34
N SER A 80 7.74 15.26 7.90
CA SER A 80 7.90 14.96 9.34
C SER A 80 8.11 13.45 9.43
N CYS A 81 9.27 13.04 9.91
CA CYS A 81 9.53 11.66 10.26
C CYS A 81 8.72 11.29 11.50
N ARG A 82 7.39 11.26 11.36
CA ARG A 82 6.49 11.09 12.47
C ARG A 82 6.41 9.61 12.80
N LEU A 83 6.70 9.28 14.06
CA LEU A 83 6.54 7.94 14.60
C LEU A 83 5.20 7.35 14.20
N SER A 84 5.25 6.13 13.69
CA SER A 84 4.08 5.31 13.47
C SER A 84 3.56 4.80 14.82
N CYS A 85 2.24 4.82 15.00
CA CYS A 85 1.63 4.42 16.27
C CYS A 85 1.25 2.95 16.30
N GLU A 86 1.39 2.38 17.49
CA GLU A 86 1.07 0.99 17.79
C GLU A 86 -0.44 0.77 17.77
N ALA A 87 -0.82 -0.32 17.13
CA ALA A 87 -2.17 -0.85 17.16
C ALA A 87 -2.15 -2.28 17.72
N THR A 88 -3.33 -2.80 18.04
CA THR A 88 -3.47 -4.18 18.52
C THR A 88 -2.92 -5.21 17.52
N ILE A 89 -2.24 -6.23 18.04
CA ILE A 89 -1.86 -7.44 17.31
C ILE A 89 -3.10 -8.23 16.84
N GLY A 90 -4.21 -8.11 17.55
CA GLY A 90 -5.45 -8.85 17.27
C GLY A 90 -5.37 -10.35 17.57
N PRO A 91 -6.51 -11.06 17.53
CA PRO A 91 -6.59 -12.46 17.97
C PRO A 91 -6.19 -13.48 16.89
N CYS A 92 -5.83 -13.01 15.69
CA CYS A 92 -5.61 -13.83 14.51
C CYS A 92 -4.11 -13.96 14.15
N HIS A 93 -3.22 -13.73 15.12
CA HIS A 93 -1.77 -13.87 14.95
C HIS A 93 -1.29 -15.29 15.28
N THR A 94 -0.29 -15.75 14.55
CA THR A 94 0.50 -16.96 14.79
C THR A 94 1.80 -16.84 13.98
N LEU A 95 2.68 -17.84 14.10
CA LEU A 95 3.90 -18.01 13.32
C LEU A 95 3.73 -17.62 11.83
N SER A 96 4.73 -16.91 11.32
CA SER A 96 4.93 -16.56 9.92
C SER A 96 6.26 -17.16 9.40
N PRO A 97 6.28 -17.84 8.25
CA PRO A 97 7.52 -18.33 7.65
C PRO A 97 8.32 -17.22 6.94
N GLU A 98 9.64 -17.40 6.80
CA GLU A 98 10.48 -16.49 6.01
C GLU A 98 10.27 -16.71 4.51
N ARG A 99 9.51 -15.83 3.86
CA ARG A 99 9.23 -15.91 2.42
C ARG A 99 8.74 -14.59 1.86
N MET A 100 9.10 -14.32 0.60
CA MET A 100 8.59 -13.18 -0.16
C MET A 100 7.18 -13.47 -0.67
N ASP A 101 6.96 -14.60 -1.36
CA ASP A 101 5.61 -15.03 -1.76
C ASP A 101 4.91 -15.70 -0.58
N ILE A 102 3.93 -15.00 -0.02
CA ILE A 102 3.13 -15.46 1.12
C ILE A 102 1.82 -16.10 0.69
N SER A 103 1.53 -16.22 -0.60
CA SER A 103 0.21 -16.60 -1.10
C SER A 103 -0.14 -18.08 -0.92
N ASP A 104 0.84 -18.97 -0.77
CA ASP A 104 0.64 -20.42 -0.88
C ASP A 104 -0.11 -20.84 -2.17
N GLY A 105 0.09 -20.10 -3.25
CA GLY A 105 -0.55 -20.36 -4.55
C GLY A 105 -2.04 -19.99 -4.61
N TRP A 106 -2.56 -19.27 -3.61
CA TRP A 106 -3.92 -18.78 -3.63
C TRP A 106 -4.18 -17.84 -4.82
N ASN A 107 -5.40 -17.92 -5.34
CA ASN A 107 -5.88 -16.98 -6.33
C ASN A 107 -6.34 -15.67 -5.65
N GLY A 108 -6.29 -14.57 -6.39
CA GLY A 108 -6.67 -13.24 -5.94
C GLY A 108 -6.11 -12.15 -6.84
N LEU A 109 -6.37 -10.90 -6.47
CA LEU A 109 -5.80 -9.73 -7.14
C LEU A 109 -4.31 -9.65 -6.75
N PRO A 110 -3.36 -9.73 -7.71
CA PRO A 110 -1.94 -9.77 -7.42
C PRO A 110 -1.46 -8.49 -6.72
N LEU A 111 -0.87 -8.67 -5.54
CA LEU A 111 -0.44 -7.60 -4.65
C LEU A 111 1.06 -7.74 -4.35
N HIS A 112 1.87 -6.81 -4.85
CA HIS A 112 3.25 -6.63 -4.45
C HIS A 112 3.34 -5.52 -3.39
N MET A 113 3.77 -5.84 -2.19
CA MET A 113 3.91 -4.92 -1.06
C MET A 113 5.36 -4.54 -0.84
N GLN A 114 5.63 -3.26 -0.59
CA GLN A 114 6.91 -2.76 -0.12
C GLN A 114 6.73 -1.90 1.13
N ILE A 115 7.32 -2.32 2.25
CA ILE A 115 7.29 -1.59 3.52
C ILE A 115 8.70 -1.10 3.81
N ARG A 116 8.88 0.23 3.82
CA ARG A 116 10.15 0.88 4.19
C ARG A 116 10.14 1.24 5.66
N VAL A 117 11.09 0.73 6.41
CA VAL A 117 11.31 1.06 7.82
C VAL A 117 12.43 2.10 7.93
N VAL A 118 12.13 3.21 8.59
CA VAL A 118 13.11 4.25 8.94
C VAL A 118 13.04 4.56 10.44
N ASN A 119 14.13 5.09 11.01
CA ASN A 119 14.13 5.62 12.38
C ASN A 119 13.56 7.05 12.43
N GLU A 120 13.52 7.67 13.60
CA GLU A 120 13.00 9.04 13.81
C GLU A 120 13.81 10.14 13.11
N ARG A 121 15.05 9.83 12.70
CA ARG A 121 15.90 10.70 11.88
C ARG A 121 15.67 10.47 10.39
N CYS A 122 14.71 9.60 10.05
CA CYS A 122 14.39 9.21 8.69
C CYS A 122 15.54 8.49 7.99
N GLU A 123 16.36 7.80 8.76
CA GLU A 123 17.42 6.94 8.25
C GLU A 123 16.87 5.52 8.10
N PRO A 124 17.13 4.84 6.97
CA PRO A 124 16.73 3.45 6.78
C PRO A 124 17.23 2.51 7.87
N VAL A 125 16.35 1.62 8.35
CA VAL A 125 16.70 0.57 9.31
C VAL A 125 16.90 -0.74 8.55
N ALA A 126 18.15 -1.11 8.27
CA ALA A 126 18.50 -2.33 7.56
C ALA A 126 18.49 -3.58 8.46
N GLY A 127 18.17 -4.74 7.89
CA GLY A 127 18.22 -6.05 8.56
C GLY A 127 17.13 -6.33 9.59
N THR A 128 16.24 -5.35 9.87
CA THR A 128 15.11 -5.54 10.79
C THR A 128 14.06 -6.45 10.16
N ILE A 129 13.37 -7.23 10.99
CA ILE A 129 12.33 -8.13 10.51
C ILE A 129 11.02 -7.36 10.43
N VAL A 130 10.41 -7.38 9.24
CA VAL A 130 9.01 -7.02 9.03
C VAL A 130 8.24 -8.32 8.86
N GLU A 131 7.31 -8.58 9.75
CA GLU A 131 6.34 -9.67 9.65
C GLU A 131 4.99 -9.10 9.23
N ILE A 132 4.26 -9.80 8.37
CA ILE A 132 2.90 -9.44 7.98
C ILE A 132 1.95 -10.64 8.00
N TRP A 133 0.68 -10.35 8.27
CA TRP A 133 -0.41 -11.31 8.08
C TRP A 133 -1.70 -10.61 7.67
N HIS A 134 -2.52 -11.27 6.86
CA HIS A 134 -3.84 -10.76 6.47
C HIS A 134 -4.80 -11.88 6.07
N THR A 135 -6.05 -11.51 5.79
CA THR A 135 -7.09 -12.42 5.34
C THR A 135 -6.89 -12.86 3.89
N ASN A 136 -7.47 -14.00 3.52
CA ASN A 136 -7.75 -14.30 2.12
C ASN A 136 -8.89 -13.43 1.57
N HIS A 137 -9.15 -13.51 0.26
CA HIS A 137 -10.21 -12.76 -0.43
C HIS A 137 -11.65 -13.02 0.09
N THR A 138 -11.86 -14.01 0.97
CA THR A 138 -13.16 -14.25 1.64
C THR A 138 -13.26 -13.63 3.03
N GLY A 139 -12.18 -13.02 3.54
CA GLY A 139 -12.13 -12.42 4.87
C GLY A 139 -11.66 -13.36 5.99
N GLY A 140 -11.16 -14.56 5.66
CA GLY A 140 -10.70 -15.55 6.65
C GLY A 140 -9.18 -15.61 6.76
N TYR A 141 -8.68 -15.89 7.96
CA TYR A 141 -7.26 -16.09 8.26
C TYR A 141 -6.85 -17.57 8.24
N SER A 142 -5.58 -17.82 7.94
CA SER A 142 -4.93 -19.14 8.03
C SER A 142 -4.34 -19.41 9.41
N GLY A 143 -4.03 -20.65 9.75
CA GLY A 143 -3.21 -21.02 10.90
C GLY A 143 -4.00 -21.38 12.16
N GLN A 144 -3.26 -21.90 13.15
CA GLN A 144 -3.78 -22.28 14.46
C GLN A 144 -3.97 -21.04 15.33
N ILE A 145 -5.14 -20.43 15.21
CA ILE A 145 -5.50 -19.15 15.82
C ILE A 145 -6.88 -19.24 16.47
N HIS A 146 -7.38 -18.13 17.01
CA HIS A 146 -8.74 -18.09 17.53
C HIS A 146 -9.75 -18.49 16.44
N ARG A 147 -10.59 -19.50 16.72
CA ARG A 147 -11.50 -20.11 15.73
C ARG A 147 -12.37 -19.09 14.96
N MET A 148 -12.76 -17.98 15.60
CA MET A 148 -13.52 -16.89 14.99
C MET A 148 -12.82 -16.22 13.80
N CYS A 149 -11.50 -16.39 13.67
CA CYS A 149 -10.69 -15.85 12.59
C CYS A 149 -10.66 -16.75 11.35
N ASN A 150 -10.94 -18.05 11.48
CA ASN A 150 -10.93 -18.98 10.36
C ASN A 150 -12.34 -19.08 9.75
N ASN A 151 -12.45 -18.80 8.44
CA ASN A 151 -13.70 -18.99 7.70
C ASN A 151 -13.96 -20.47 7.39
N ASP A 152 -12.89 -21.25 7.15
CA ASP A 152 -12.94 -22.68 6.90
C ASP A 152 -12.13 -23.43 7.97
N ALA A 153 -12.64 -24.57 8.45
CA ALA A 153 -11.92 -25.43 9.39
C ALA A 153 -10.60 -25.95 8.81
N ALA A 154 -10.52 -26.12 7.49
CA ALA A 154 -9.30 -26.54 6.80
C ALA A 154 -8.20 -25.46 6.83
N ASP A 155 -8.54 -24.19 7.10
CA ASP A 155 -7.56 -23.10 7.13
C ASP A 155 -6.64 -23.15 8.35
N VAL A 156 -7.03 -23.89 9.40
CA VAL A 156 -6.26 -24.07 10.65
C VAL A 156 -4.86 -24.66 10.39
N ASN A 157 -4.73 -25.54 9.40
CA ASN A 157 -3.47 -26.19 9.06
C ASN A 157 -2.75 -25.54 7.86
N LYS A 158 -3.17 -24.35 7.43
CA LYS A 158 -2.56 -23.60 6.34
C LYS A 158 -1.76 -22.41 6.89
N GLN A 159 -0.91 -21.82 6.05
CA GLN A 159 -0.09 -20.67 6.40
C GLN A 159 -0.18 -19.52 5.38
N PHE A 160 -1.20 -19.54 4.51
CA PHE A 160 -1.36 -18.52 3.47
C PHE A 160 -1.43 -17.12 4.07
N PHE A 161 -0.95 -16.14 3.32
CA PHE A 161 -0.95 -14.72 3.65
C PHE A 161 -0.30 -14.40 5.01
N ARG A 162 0.71 -15.18 5.37
CA ARG A 162 1.62 -14.97 6.50
C ARG A 162 3.05 -15.09 6.01
N GLY A 163 3.90 -14.15 6.42
CA GLY A 163 5.33 -14.24 6.19
C GLY A 163 6.09 -13.10 6.83
N TYR A 164 7.40 -13.30 6.99
CA TYR A 164 8.30 -12.23 7.35
C TYR A 164 9.44 -12.11 6.35
N GLN A 165 10.01 -10.91 6.28
CA GLN A 165 11.18 -10.57 5.49
C GLN A 165 12.08 -9.63 6.29
N ARG A 166 13.36 -9.63 5.95
CA ARG A 166 14.33 -8.67 6.48
C ARG A 166 14.39 -7.46 5.57
N THR A 167 14.49 -6.28 6.15
CA THR A 167 14.71 -5.06 5.39
C THR A 167 16.08 -5.07 4.72
N ASP A 168 16.14 -4.59 3.48
CA ASP A 168 17.39 -4.39 2.76
C ASP A 168 18.16 -3.15 3.27
N GLY A 169 19.27 -2.79 2.60
CA GLY A 169 20.07 -1.62 2.95
C GLY A 169 19.32 -0.27 2.83
N ASN A 170 18.20 -0.24 2.12
CA ASN A 170 17.31 0.93 2.03
C ASN A 170 16.14 0.84 3.02
N GLY A 171 16.18 -0.12 3.95
CA GLY A 171 15.13 -0.32 4.94
C GLY A 171 13.87 -0.97 4.38
N VAL A 172 13.90 -1.60 3.20
CA VAL A 172 12.69 -2.09 2.52
C VAL A 172 12.54 -3.60 2.68
N ALA A 173 11.38 -4.03 3.20
CA ALA A 173 10.90 -5.41 3.15
C ALA A 173 9.85 -5.56 2.03
N ARG A 174 9.86 -6.68 1.29
CA ARG A 174 9.02 -6.89 0.10
C ARG A 174 8.24 -8.19 0.17
N PHE A 175 6.98 -8.18 -0.22
CA PHE A 175 6.11 -9.35 -0.18
C PHE A 175 5.27 -9.46 -1.45
N ASP A 176 5.09 -10.68 -1.95
CA ASP A 176 4.14 -11.02 -2.98
C ASP A 176 2.93 -11.72 -2.33
N SER A 177 1.74 -11.22 -2.60
CA SER A 177 0.50 -11.69 -2.00
C SER A 177 -0.70 -11.51 -2.94
N CYS A 178 -1.90 -11.69 -2.39
CA CYS A 178 -3.17 -11.30 -2.99
C CYS A 178 -3.86 -10.25 -2.13
N TYR A 179 -4.65 -9.38 -2.75
CA TYR A 179 -5.42 -8.36 -2.03
C TYR A 179 -6.35 -8.97 -0.95
N PRO A 180 -6.41 -8.44 0.29
CA PRO A 180 -7.18 -9.06 1.36
C PRO A 180 -8.70 -8.97 1.14
N GLY A 181 -9.44 -9.89 1.76
CA GLY A 181 -10.90 -9.81 1.87
C GLY A 181 -11.33 -8.97 3.08
N TRP A 182 -12.62 -8.65 3.17
CA TRP A 182 -13.19 -7.94 4.32
C TRP A 182 -13.97 -8.87 5.25
N TYR A 183 -14.11 -8.44 6.51
CA TYR A 183 -14.98 -9.05 7.51
C TYR A 183 -15.59 -7.95 8.38
N ARG A 184 -16.71 -8.26 9.03
CA ARG A 184 -17.53 -7.31 9.79
C ARG A 184 -16.71 -6.49 10.79
N GLY A 185 -16.92 -5.17 10.77
CA GLY A 185 -16.39 -4.24 11.75
C GLY A 185 -14.95 -3.80 11.50
N ARG A 186 -14.33 -4.20 10.38
CA ARG A 186 -12.97 -3.83 9.99
C ARG A 186 -12.89 -3.34 8.55
N ALA A 187 -12.20 -2.22 8.32
CA ALA A 187 -11.78 -1.84 6.97
C ALA A 187 -10.71 -2.82 6.46
N VAL A 188 -10.53 -2.97 5.14
CA VAL A 188 -9.57 -3.94 4.57
C VAL A 188 -8.14 -3.58 4.98
N HIS A 189 -7.40 -4.54 5.52
CA HIS A 189 -6.10 -4.30 6.16
C HIS A 189 -5.11 -5.47 6.02
N VAL A 190 -3.85 -5.12 6.23
CA VAL A 190 -2.71 -6.00 6.45
C VAL A 190 -2.12 -5.66 7.81
N HIS A 191 -2.01 -6.64 8.70
CA HIS A 191 -1.27 -6.46 9.94
C HIS A 191 0.23 -6.50 9.66
N PHE A 192 1.00 -5.78 10.46
CA PHE A 192 2.45 -5.92 10.44
C PHE A 192 3.07 -5.78 11.83
N ARG A 193 4.26 -6.34 11.97
CA ARG A 193 5.11 -6.23 13.15
C ARG A 193 6.57 -6.01 12.74
N ILE A 194 7.26 -5.10 13.40
CA ILE A 194 8.68 -4.83 13.23
C ILE A 194 9.40 -5.35 14.48
N LEU A 195 10.07 -6.49 14.37
CA LEU A 195 10.67 -7.17 15.53
C LEU A 195 12.04 -6.61 15.91
N GLN A 196 12.42 -6.81 17.16
CA GLN A 196 13.77 -6.61 17.67
C GLN A 196 14.55 -7.92 17.65
N GLY A 197 15.74 -7.92 17.05
CA GLY A 197 16.62 -9.08 17.05
C GLY A 197 16.18 -10.21 16.11
N SER A 198 16.08 -11.42 16.65
CA SER A 198 15.72 -12.63 15.88
C SER A 198 14.21 -12.78 15.74
N TYR A 199 13.77 -13.58 14.78
CA TYR A 199 12.35 -13.88 14.63
C TYR A 199 11.84 -14.65 15.86
N ASP A 200 10.79 -14.14 16.49
CA ASP A 200 10.08 -14.77 17.60
C ASP A 200 8.57 -14.66 17.34
N PRO A 201 7.87 -15.79 17.14
CA PRO A 201 6.43 -15.79 16.85
C PRO A 201 5.56 -15.51 18.07
N ALA A 202 6.12 -15.39 19.29
CA ALA A 202 5.32 -15.08 20.46
C ALA A 202 4.68 -13.69 20.35
N ASP A 203 3.42 -13.55 20.76
CA ASP A 203 2.71 -12.26 20.79
C ASP A 203 3.44 -11.23 21.69
N SER A 204 4.20 -11.71 22.68
CA SER A 204 5.01 -10.90 23.59
C SER A 204 6.41 -10.57 23.09
N ALA A 205 6.77 -10.99 21.87
CA ALA A 205 8.11 -10.77 21.33
C ALA A 205 8.44 -9.28 21.28
N ALA A 206 9.68 -8.95 21.65
CA ALA A 206 10.17 -7.59 21.67
C ALA A 206 10.07 -6.99 20.26
N SER A 207 9.33 -5.89 20.14
CA SER A 207 9.00 -5.27 18.85
C SER A 207 9.19 -3.76 18.90
N TRP A 208 9.71 -3.21 17.81
CA TRP A 208 9.76 -1.77 17.60
C TRP A 208 8.35 -1.19 17.43
N LEU A 209 7.49 -1.92 16.72
CA LEU A 209 6.13 -1.52 16.38
C LEU A 209 5.29 -2.74 15.97
N THR A 210 4.09 -2.85 16.53
CA THR A 210 3.01 -3.67 15.97
C THR A 210 1.90 -2.73 15.51
N SER A 211 1.46 -2.84 14.26
CA SER A 211 0.39 -1.98 13.75
C SER A 211 -0.27 -2.59 12.52
N GLN A 212 -1.04 -1.79 11.78
CA GLN A 212 -1.83 -2.26 10.64
C GLN A 212 -1.80 -1.21 9.52
N LEU A 213 -1.79 -1.69 8.28
CA LEU A 213 -1.87 -0.87 7.07
C LEU A 213 -3.17 -1.21 6.32
N LEU A 214 -3.91 -0.19 5.95
CA LEU A 214 -5.24 -0.27 5.37
C LEU A 214 -5.23 0.23 3.93
N PHE A 215 -6.34 -0.01 3.24
CA PHE A 215 -6.58 0.50 1.89
C PHE A 215 -7.68 1.57 1.92
N SER A 216 -7.58 2.54 1.01
CA SER A 216 -8.54 3.64 0.95
C SER A 216 -9.95 3.16 0.66
N ASP A 217 -10.97 3.85 1.19
CA ASP A 217 -12.37 3.52 0.93
C ASP A 217 -12.68 3.51 -0.58
N ALA A 218 -12.07 4.42 -1.35
CA ALA A 218 -12.25 4.49 -2.80
C ALA A 218 -11.72 3.23 -3.49
N LEU A 219 -10.51 2.79 -3.14
CA LEU A 219 -9.92 1.56 -3.67
C LEU A 219 -10.73 0.32 -3.27
N ASN A 220 -11.17 0.25 -2.01
CA ASN A 220 -12.05 -0.81 -1.53
C ASN A 220 -13.33 -0.86 -2.37
N SER A 221 -13.98 0.28 -2.57
CA SER A 221 -15.24 0.37 -3.31
C SER A 221 -15.08 -0.09 -4.76
N GLU A 222 -13.98 0.30 -5.40
CA GLU A 222 -13.62 -0.10 -6.76
C GLU A 222 -13.39 -1.61 -6.88
N ILE A 223 -12.52 -2.19 -6.03
CA ILE A 223 -12.15 -3.60 -6.08
C ILE A 223 -13.37 -4.49 -5.84
N PHE A 224 -14.15 -4.20 -4.79
CA PHE A 224 -15.34 -5.00 -4.46
C PHE A 224 -16.54 -4.72 -5.37
N ALA A 225 -16.45 -3.75 -6.29
CA ALA A 225 -17.43 -3.56 -7.35
C ALA A 225 -17.04 -4.31 -8.64
N GLN A 226 -15.75 -4.39 -8.96
CA GLN A 226 -15.31 -4.72 -10.32
C GLN A 226 -14.32 -5.89 -10.41
N ALA A 227 -13.44 -6.07 -9.42
CA ALA A 227 -12.33 -7.01 -9.54
C ALA A 227 -12.83 -8.48 -9.52
N PRO A 228 -12.28 -9.36 -10.37
CA PRO A 228 -12.62 -10.78 -10.35
C PRO A 228 -12.36 -11.39 -8.97
N LEU A 229 -13.21 -12.31 -8.52
CA LEU A 229 -13.23 -12.94 -7.18
C LEU A 229 -13.70 -12.04 -6.02
N TYR A 230 -13.64 -10.71 -6.14
CA TYR A 230 -14.04 -9.78 -5.08
C TYR A 230 -15.47 -9.26 -5.26
N LYS A 231 -15.90 -8.99 -6.50
CA LYS A 231 -17.23 -8.43 -6.80
C LYS A 231 -18.41 -9.22 -6.22
N ASP A 232 -18.26 -10.54 -6.12
CA ASP A 232 -19.30 -11.45 -5.62
C ASP A 232 -19.28 -11.59 -4.07
N LYS A 233 -18.37 -10.90 -3.37
CA LYS A 233 -18.26 -10.89 -1.90
C LYS A 233 -19.07 -9.78 -1.25
N GLY A 234 -19.64 -8.88 -2.05
CA GLY A 234 -20.31 -7.68 -1.57
C GLY A 234 -19.33 -6.60 -1.11
N GLN A 235 -19.87 -5.40 -0.90
CA GLN A 235 -19.10 -4.24 -0.47
C GLN A 235 -18.68 -4.37 1.01
N PRO A 236 -17.44 -3.97 1.39
CA PRO A 236 -17.04 -3.86 2.77
C PRO A 236 -18.01 -2.99 3.57
N ASP A 237 -18.44 -3.48 4.73
CA ASP A 237 -19.43 -2.79 5.57
C ASP A 237 -18.84 -1.71 6.49
N THR A 238 -17.51 -1.64 6.53
CA THR A 238 -16.75 -0.78 7.43
C THR A 238 -15.78 0.07 6.65
N ARG A 239 -15.90 1.38 6.82
CA ARG A 239 -15.03 2.42 6.22
C ARG A 239 -13.95 2.85 7.20
N LEU A 240 -12.93 3.56 6.72
CA LEU A 240 -11.81 3.99 7.56
C LEU A 240 -12.22 4.84 8.78
N ASP A 241 -13.29 5.63 8.68
CA ASP A 241 -13.79 6.52 9.75
C ASP A 241 -14.54 5.78 10.87
N VAL A 242 -15.03 4.57 10.60
CA VAL A 242 -15.76 3.73 11.55
C VAL A 242 -15.06 2.41 11.86
N ASP A 243 -13.84 2.19 11.33
CA ASP A 243 -13.01 1.04 11.68
C ASP A 243 -12.72 1.02 13.19
N ASN A 244 -12.85 -0.14 13.82
CA ASN A 244 -12.72 -0.23 15.27
C ASN A 244 -11.26 -0.13 15.80
N VAL A 245 -10.26 -0.08 14.92
CA VAL A 245 -8.85 0.13 15.27
C VAL A 245 -8.44 1.56 14.96
N VAL A 246 -8.58 1.98 13.70
CA VAL A 246 -8.08 3.30 13.26
C VAL A 246 -9.14 4.38 13.26
N GLY A 247 -10.43 4.06 13.42
CA GLY A 247 -11.57 4.96 13.22
C GLY A 247 -11.54 6.26 14.03
N GLN A 248 -10.89 6.28 15.20
CA GLN A 248 -10.78 7.51 16.01
C GLN A 248 -9.56 8.39 15.68
N GLU A 249 -8.67 7.96 14.79
CA GLU A 249 -7.55 8.79 14.33
C GLU A 249 -8.03 9.99 13.49
N PRO A 250 -7.72 11.24 13.82
CA PRO A 250 -8.17 12.37 13.01
C PRO A 250 -7.54 12.36 11.60
N ASP A 251 -6.33 11.81 11.48
CA ASP A 251 -5.61 11.64 10.22
C ASP A 251 -5.35 10.15 9.99
N LYS A 252 -5.92 9.59 8.93
CA LYS A 252 -5.75 8.19 8.54
C LYS A 252 -4.53 7.98 7.64
N THR A 253 -3.96 9.04 7.10
CA THR A 253 -2.87 8.98 6.11
C THR A 253 -1.72 8.10 6.59
N PRO A 254 -1.27 8.11 7.86
CA PRO A 254 -0.20 7.24 8.34
C PRO A 254 -0.50 5.73 8.25
N TYR A 255 -1.77 5.33 8.18
CA TYR A 255 -2.20 3.93 8.20
C TYR A 255 -2.67 3.43 6.84
N VAL A 256 -2.69 4.25 5.78
CA VAL A 256 -3.17 3.85 4.45
C VAL A 256 -2.01 3.61 3.49
N PHE A 257 -2.01 2.50 2.75
CA PHE A 257 -1.03 2.25 1.70
C PHE A 257 -1.13 3.26 0.56
N ASP A 258 0.02 3.65 0.02
CA ASP A 258 0.11 4.28 -1.30
C ASP A 258 0.00 3.17 -2.37
N VAL A 259 -0.91 3.31 -3.33
CA VAL A 259 -1.22 2.24 -4.30
C VAL A 259 -1.02 2.71 -5.72
N GLN A 260 -0.36 1.86 -6.52
CA GLN A 260 -0.19 2.03 -7.96
C GLN A 260 -0.76 0.80 -8.69
N ASN A 261 -1.42 1.05 -9.82
CA ASN A 261 -1.89 0.01 -10.74
C ASN A 261 -0.87 -0.16 -11.88
N LEU A 262 -0.19 -1.30 -11.89
CA LEU A 262 0.85 -1.65 -12.84
C LEU A 262 0.30 -2.70 -13.81
N ALA A 263 -0.49 -2.24 -14.79
CA ALA A 263 -1.19 -3.11 -15.74
C ALA A 263 -2.06 -4.18 -15.05
N GLY A 264 -2.77 -3.79 -13.99
CA GLY A 264 -3.65 -4.63 -13.19
C GLY A 264 -2.96 -5.42 -12.07
N VAL A 265 -1.63 -5.30 -11.91
CA VAL A 265 -0.91 -5.71 -10.70
C VAL A 265 -0.84 -4.56 -9.71
N MET A 266 -1.20 -4.81 -8.45
CA MET A 266 -1.13 -3.79 -7.41
C MET A 266 0.27 -3.71 -6.83
N LEU A 267 0.88 -2.52 -6.88
CA LEU A 267 2.00 -2.15 -6.01
C LEU A 267 1.45 -1.33 -4.85
N ALA A 268 1.57 -1.86 -3.63
CA ALA A 268 1.23 -1.13 -2.41
C ALA A 268 2.50 -0.82 -1.63
N SER A 269 2.68 0.43 -1.21
CA SER A 269 3.88 0.88 -0.52
C SER A 269 3.58 1.74 0.70
N LYS A 270 4.44 1.63 1.72
CA LYS A 270 4.37 2.51 2.88
C LYS A 270 5.73 2.73 3.52
N THR A 271 6.00 3.95 3.98
CA THR A 271 7.08 4.21 4.93
C THR A 271 6.53 4.22 6.34
N VAL A 272 7.15 3.45 7.23
CA VAL A 272 6.85 3.36 8.66
C VAL A 272 8.06 3.85 9.45
N VAL A 273 7.78 4.62 10.49
CA VAL A 273 8.82 5.26 11.31
C VAL A 273 8.81 4.62 12.69
N VAL A 274 9.93 4.03 13.08
CA VAL A 274 10.12 3.42 14.39
C VAL A 274 11.00 4.29 15.28
N ARG A 275 10.78 4.17 16.59
CA ARG A 275 11.66 4.76 17.61
C ARG A 275 13.06 4.18 17.54
N SER A 276 14.05 5.00 17.85
CA SER A 276 15.46 4.60 17.85
C SER A 276 15.85 3.91 19.16
N ASP A 277 15.15 4.22 20.26
CA ASP A 277 15.32 3.60 21.57
C ASP A 277 14.00 2.93 22.01
N SER A 278 14.07 1.69 22.47
CA SER A 278 12.91 0.95 22.99
C SER A 278 12.36 1.48 24.31
N ALA A 279 13.16 2.26 25.04
CA ALA A 279 12.74 2.94 26.26
C ALA A 279 11.80 4.13 25.97
N ASP A 280 11.85 4.70 24.76
CA ASP A 280 10.99 5.81 24.38
C ASP A 280 9.53 5.38 24.26
N LYS A 281 8.61 6.25 24.68
CA LYS A 281 7.18 5.95 24.69
C LYS A 281 6.66 5.75 23.25
N LEU A 282 6.09 4.58 22.99
CA LEU A 282 5.39 4.30 21.73
C LEU A 282 4.01 4.95 21.74
N CYS A 283 3.68 5.73 20.71
CA CYS A 283 2.33 6.25 20.56
C CYS A 283 1.36 5.13 20.24
N GLN A 284 0.10 5.29 20.66
CA GLN A 284 -0.97 4.31 20.45
C GLN A 284 -2.00 4.88 19.48
N VAL A 285 -2.52 4.05 18.58
CA VAL A 285 -3.66 4.41 17.74
C VAL A 285 -4.87 4.71 18.64
N LYS A 286 -5.50 5.87 18.44
CA LYS A 286 -6.68 6.27 19.22
C LYS A 286 -7.83 5.30 18.99
N GLY A 287 -8.48 4.90 20.09
CA GLY A 287 -9.62 4.00 20.04
C GLY A 287 -9.24 2.53 19.88
N SER A 288 -7.96 2.20 19.70
CA SER A 288 -7.51 0.81 19.76
C SER A 288 -7.72 0.27 21.18
N MET A 289 -8.50 -0.81 21.29
CA MET A 289 -8.64 -1.53 22.55
C MET A 289 -7.28 -2.17 22.87
N PRO A 290 -6.77 -2.05 24.12
CA PRO A 290 -5.48 -2.63 24.49
C PRO A 290 -5.44 -4.14 24.20
N PRO A 291 -4.27 -4.69 23.82
CA PRO A 291 -4.08 -6.13 23.75
C PRO A 291 -4.33 -6.74 25.15
N GLY A 292 -5.34 -7.62 25.28
CA GLY A 292 -5.56 -8.41 26.51
C GLY A 292 -6.76 -8.04 27.39
N GLY A 293 -7.67 -7.16 26.96
CA GLY A 293 -8.95 -6.99 27.65
C GLY A 293 -9.91 -8.16 27.36
N PRO A 294 -10.58 -8.78 28.35
CA PRO A 294 -11.67 -9.71 28.07
C PRO A 294 -12.73 -8.95 27.28
N GLY A 295 -13.16 -9.51 26.15
CA GLY A 295 -14.18 -8.90 25.29
C GLY A 295 -15.35 -8.41 26.14
N GLY A 296 -15.49 -7.09 26.25
CA GLY A 296 -16.59 -6.46 26.97
C GLY A 296 -17.93 -6.93 26.37
N PRO A 297 -18.98 -7.02 27.20
CA PRO A 297 -20.23 -7.64 26.80
C PRO A 297 -20.77 -6.95 25.55
N GLY A 298 -21.00 -7.76 24.51
CA GLY A 298 -21.58 -7.30 23.26
C GLY A 298 -22.80 -6.43 23.54
N GLY A 299 -22.81 -5.23 22.95
CA GLY A 299 -23.98 -4.36 22.98
C GLY A 299 -25.24 -5.12 22.53
N PRO A 300 -26.43 -4.71 23.00
CA PRO A 300 -27.65 -5.49 22.87
C PRO A 300 -27.89 -5.90 21.43
N GLY A 301 -27.95 -7.22 21.22
CA GLY A 301 -28.15 -7.84 19.92
C GLY A 301 -29.39 -7.27 19.25
N ARG A 302 -29.22 -6.73 18.05
CA ARG A 302 -30.34 -6.53 17.13
C ARG A 302 -30.91 -7.91 16.77
N PRO A 303 -32.24 -8.11 16.79
CA PRO A 303 -32.83 -9.42 16.52
C PRO A 303 -32.42 -9.92 15.14
N GLY A 304 -31.99 -11.18 15.09
CA GLY A 304 -31.39 -11.82 13.93
C GLY A 304 -32.31 -11.79 12.72
N GLY A 305 -31.87 -11.09 11.68
CA GLY A 305 -32.38 -11.30 10.33
C GLY A 305 -31.85 -12.65 9.83
N MET A 306 -32.73 -13.65 9.76
CA MET A 306 -32.46 -14.91 9.07
C MET A 306 -31.95 -14.63 7.66
N ARG A 307 -30.80 -15.21 7.31
CA ARG A 307 -30.36 -15.34 5.92
C ARG A 307 -31.46 -16.09 5.15
N PRO A 308 -31.88 -15.62 3.97
CA PRO A 308 -32.78 -16.41 3.13
C PRO A 308 -32.06 -17.70 2.70
N PRO A 309 -32.78 -18.85 2.68
CA PRO A 309 -32.20 -20.11 2.26
C PRO A 309 -31.83 -20.07 0.78
N ARG A 310 -30.75 -20.78 0.42
CA ARG A 310 -30.40 -21.05 -0.98
C ARG A 310 -31.54 -21.84 -1.65
N PRO A 311 -31.93 -21.56 -2.90
CA PRO A 311 -32.91 -22.39 -3.60
C PRO A 311 -32.37 -23.81 -3.78
N GLY A 312 -33.12 -24.82 -3.34
CA GLY A 312 -32.89 -26.22 -3.73
C GLY A 312 -32.54 -27.24 -2.65
N MET A 313 -32.58 -26.92 -1.35
CA MET A 313 -32.43 -27.92 -0.29
C MET A 313 -33.65 -27.89 0.64
N MET A 314 -34.51 -28.91 0.53
CA MET A 314 -35.55 -29.16 1.53
C MET A 314 -34.89 -29.57 2.86
N PRO A 315 -35.30 -28.99 4.00
CA PRO A 315 -34.82 -29.43 5.30
C PRO A 315 -35.36 -30.84 5.63
N PRO A 316 -34.60 -31.67 6.37
CA PRO A 316 -35.07 -32.99 6.80
C PRO A 316 -36.26 -32.86 7.78
N PRO A 317 -37.18 -33.83 7.80
CA PRO A 317 -38.30 -33.82 8.73
C PRO A 317 -37.82 -33.94 10.19
N PRO A 318 -38.54 -33.32 11.14
CA PRO A 318 -38.20 -33.41 12.56
C PRO A 318 -38.37 -34.85 13.07
N PRO A 319 -37.58 -35.28 14.07
CA PRO A 319 -37.72 -36.59 14.69
C PRO A 319 -39.07 -36.68 15.42
N GLY A 320 -39.80 -37.76 15.15
CA GLY A 320 -41.15 -37.99 15.66
C GLY A 320 -41.21 -38.20 17.17
N THR A 321 -42.32 -37.74 17.74
CA THR A 321 -42.90 -38.18 19.02
C THR A 321 -44.33 -38.64 18.74
#